data_AF-A0A5B8B781-F1
#
_entry.id   AF-A0A5B8B781-F1
#
_cell.length_a   1.000
_cell.length_b   1.000
_cell.length_c   1.000
_cell.angle_alpha   90.00
_cell.angle_beta   90.00
_cell.angle_gamma   90.00
#
_symmetry.space_group_name_H-M   'P 1'
#
loop_
_entity.id
_entity.type
_entity.pdbx_description
1 polymer ?
#
loop_
_entity_poly.entity_id
_entity_poly.type
_entity_poly.pdbx_seq_one_letter_code
_entity_poly.pdbx_strand_id
1 'polypeptide(L)'
;MQLSDFFSFERLITPSVIKIVYWLGIAVLLVFGVASFFMGLLSGSLGAGLLSLVGSVLGLLLWRVMCELYIVIFGMFDRLGQIRDGLSQQQRGYAQPPL
;
A
#
# COMPACT_ATOMS: atom_id res chain seq x y z
N MET A 1 13.20 4.57 -23.92
CA MET A 1 12.00 4.08 -23.22
C MET A 1 11.41 5.26 -22.47
N GLN A 2 10.25 5.74 -22.88
CA GLN A 2 9.70 7.02 -22.39
C GLN A 2 9.00 6.81 -21.04
N LEU A 3 9.34 7.64 -20.06
CA LEU A 3 8.73 7.65 -18.73
C LEU A 3 7.21 7.93 -18.75
N SER A 4 6.70 8.41 -19.88
CA SER A 4 5.27 8.65 -20.12
C SER A 4 4.43 7.37 -20.18
N ASP A 5 5.02 6.23 -20.56
CA ASP A 5 4.29 4.95 -20.65
C ASP A 5 4.07 4.30 -19.27
N PHE A 6 4.85 4.74 -18.26
CA PHE A 6 4.69 4.34 -16.86
C PHE A 6 3.52 5.08 -16.18
N PHE A 7 3.00 6.14 -16.82
CA PHE A 7 1.83 6.90 -16.38
C PHE A 7 0.54 6.50 -17.10
N SER A 8 0.56 5.44 -17.89
CA SER A 8 -0.64 4.80 -18.44
C SER A 8 -1.38 4.07 -17.31
N PHE A 9 -2.15 4.86 -16.54
CA PHE A 9 -3.08 4.48 -15.44
C PHE A 9 -4.23 3.55 -15.88
N GLU A 10 -4.07 2.85 -17.01
CA GLU A 10 -5.09 1.98 -17.61
C GLU A 10 -4.97 0.53 -17.15
N ARG A 11 -3.78 0.11 -16.71
CA ARG A 11 -3.60 -1.14 -15.95
C ARG A 11 -3.27 -0.79 -14.52
N LEU A 12 -3.92 -1.46 -13.58
CA LEU A 12 -3.70 -1.29 -12.14
C LEU A 12 -2.25 -1.61 -11.76
N ILE A 13 -1.36 -0.64 -11.91
CA ILE A 13 0.01 -0.66 -11.38
C ILE A 13 -0.02 -0.41 -9.86
N THR A 14 -1.13 0.11 -9.34
CA THR A 14 -1.33 0.53 -7.96
C THR A 14 -1.00 -0.53 -6.90
N PRO A 15 -1.45 -1.81 -6.97
CA PRO A 15 -1.11 -2.80 -5.94
C PRO A 15 0.39 -3.13 -5.88
N SER A 16 1.10 -3.08 -7.01
CA SER A 16 2.55 -3.32 -7.05
C SER A 16 3.35 -2.15 -6.47
N VAL A 17 2.92 -0.91 -6.76
CA VAL A 17 3.55 0.30 -6.19
C VAL A 17 3.37 0.34 -4.67
N ILE A 18 2.19 -0.01 -4.16
CA ILE A 18 1.95 -0.04 -2.70
C ILE A 18 2.87 -1.04 -1.99
N LYS A 19 3.20 -2.19 -2.60
CA LYS A 19 4.18 -3.13 -2.03
C LYS A 19 5.58 -2.52 -1.88
N ILE A 20 6.00 -1.69 -2.84
CA ILE A 20 7.29 -0.98 -2.77
C ILE A 20 7.25 0.06 -1.64
N VAL A 21 6.17 0.84 -1.58
CA VAL A 21 5.95 1.84 -0.52
C VAL A 21 5.90 1.18 0.86
N TYR A 22 5.30 0.00 0.97
CA TYR A 22 5.23 -0.77 2.22
C TYR A 22 6.62 -1.08 2.78
N TRP A 23 7.51 -1.64 1.95
CA TRP A 23 8.89 -1.93 2.34
C TRP A 23 9.67 -0.65 2.66
N LEU A 24 9.49 0.40 1.87
CA LEU A 24 10.12 1.70 2.12
C LEU A 24 9.67 2.28 3.46
N GLY A 25 8.37 2.22 3.77
CA GLY A 25 7.83 2.73 5.03
C GLY A 25 8.30 1.94 6.24
N ILE A 26 8.46 0.61 6.12
CA ILE A 26 9.12 -0.19 7.17
C ILE A 26 10.55 0.27 7.40
N ALA A 27 11.33 0.48 6.33
CA ALA A 27 12.71 0.95 6.46
C ALA A 27 12.76 2.32 7.16
N VAL A 28 11.88 3.25 6.78
CA VAL A 28 11.77 4.57 7.42
C VAL A 28 11.38 4.44 8.89
N LEU A 29 10.34 3.68 9.22
CA LEU A 29 9.90 3.48 10.61
C LEU A 29 10.95 2.81 11.48
N LEU A 30 11.74 1.91 10.91
CA LEU A 30 12.84 1.24 11.60
C LEU A 30 13.96 2.24 11.93
N VAL A 31 14.35 3.09 10.96
CA VAL A 31 15.33 4.16 11.18
C VAL A 31 14.82 5.18 12.21
N PHE A 32 13.56 5.62 12.09
CA PHE A 32 12.95 6.54 13.04
C PHE A 32 12.81 5.94 14.45
N GLY A 33 12.46 4.66 14.55
CA GLY A 33 12.37 3.93 15.83
C GLY A 33 13.72 3.88 16.53
N VAL A 34 14.78 3.51 15.81
CA VAL A 34 16.15 3.50 16.35
C VAL A 34 16.61 4.91 16.73
N ALA A 35 16.41 5.90 15.86
CA ALA A 35 16.80 7.28 16.12
C ALA A 35 16.09 7.87 17.36
N SER A 36 14.78 7.61 17.48
CA SER A 36 13.99 8.07 18.64
C SER A 36 14.39 7.38 19.94
N PHE A 37 14.80 6.11 19.88
CA PHE A 37 15.36 5.41 21.03
C PHE A 37 16.68 6.04 21.51
N PHE A 38 17.63 6.33 20.61
CA PHE A 38 18.89 6.99 20.96
C PHE A 38 18.65 8.41 21.50
N MET A 39 17.74 9.19 20.90
CA MET A 39 17.35 10.50 21.42
C MET A 39 16.73 10.42 22.82
N GLY A 40 15.88 9.43 23.07
CA GLY A 40 15.32 9.18 24.40
C GLY A 40 16.39 8.89 25.44
N LEU A 41 17.41 8.09 25.09
CA LEU A 41 18.53 7.79 25.99
C LEU A 41 19.39 9.04 26.29
N LEU A 42 19.67 9.86 25.27
CA LEU A 42 20.43 11.12 25.42
C LEU A 42 19.71 12.17 26.27
N SER A 43 18.37 12.13 26.30
CA SER A 43 17.56 13.04 27.12
C SER A 43 17.60 12.73 28.62
N GLY A 44 18.26 11.64 29.05
CA GLY A 44 18.37 11.23 30.46
C GLY A 44 17.05 10.75 31.08
N SER A 45 15.96 10.68 30.31
CA SER A 45 14.65 10.24 30.73
C SER A 45 14.38 8.82 30.27
N LEU A 46 14.48 7.85 31.20
CA LEU A 46 14.04 6.47 30.95
C LEU A 46 12.57 6.39 30.49
N GLY A 47 11.72 7.31 30.96
CA GLY A 47 10.32 7.40 30.56
C GLY A 47 10.14 7.77 29.08
N ALA A 48 10.98 8.68 28.56
CA ALA A 48 10.94 9.07 27.15
C ALA A 48 11.39 7.91 26.23
N GLY A 49 12.40 7.14 26.66
CA GLY A 49 12.85 5.94 25.95
C GLY A 49 11.75 4.85 25.87
N LEU A 50 11.06 4.57 26.99
CA LEU A 50 9.95 3.62 27.00
C LEU A 50 8.79 4.07 26.10
N LEU A 51 8.42 5.35 26.15
CA LEU A 51 7.33 5.90 25.34
C LEU A 51 7.66 5.86 23.85
N SER A 52 8.92 6.12 23.48
CA SER A 52 9.42 5.98 22.10
C SER A 52 9.32 4.54 21.61
N LEU A 53 9.66 3.56 22.45
CA LEU A 53 9.57 2.14 22.08
C LEU A 53 8.13 1.71 21.85
N VAL A 54 7.21 2.08 22.75
CA VAL A 54 5.77 1.82 22.59
C VAL A 54 5.23 2.54 21.35
N GLY A 55 5.60 3.80 21.15
CA GLY A 55 5.19 4.60 20.00
C GLY A 55 5.70 4.04 18.68
N SER A 56 6.92 3.50 18.64
CA SER A 56 7.50 2.89 17.44
C SER A 56 6.79 1.58 17.06
N VAL A 57 6.46 0.74 18.06
CA VAL A 57 5.68 -0.49 17.83
C VAL A 57 4.27 -0.15 17.33
N LEU A 58 3.59 0.82 17.96
CA LEU A 58 2.27 1.27 17.51
C LEU A 58 2.33 1.90 16.11
N GLY A 59 3.37 2.67 15.80
CA GLY A 59 3.59 3.26 14.48
C GLY A 59 3.76 2.20 13.40
N LEU A 60 4.54 1.14 13.66
CA LEU A 60 4.69 0.00 12.77
C LEU A 60 3.36 -0.76 12.57
N LEU A 61 2.58 -0.93 13.63
CA LEU A 61 1.26 -1.57 13.58
C LEU A 61 0.28 -0.76 12.73
N LEU A 62 0.19 0.55 12.98
CA LEU A 62 -0.65 1.46 12.21
C LEU A 62 -0.24 1.48 10.73
N TRP A 63 1.07 1.53 10.44
CA TRP A 63 1.57 1.47 9.07
C TRP A 63 1.14 0.21 8.33
N ARG A 64 1.23 -0.95 9.00
CA ARG A 64 0.73 -2.22 8.44
C ARG A 64 -0.74 -2.15 8.10
N VAL A 65 -1.58 -1.71 9.05
CA VAL A 65 -3.03 -1.62 8.86
C VAL A 65 -3.39 -0.69 7.70
N MET A 66 -2.75 0.49 7.63
CA MET A 66 -3.01 1.45 6.54
C MET A 66 -2.61 0.86 5.18
N CYS A 67 -1.43 0.27 5.06
CA CYS A 67 -0.97 -0.35 3.81
C CYS A 67 -1.90 -1.47 3.35
N GLU A 68 -2.32 -2.34 4.27
CA GLU A 68 -3.24 -3.44 3.98
C GLU A 68 -4.60 -2.92 3.52
N LEU A 69 -5.12 -1.86 4.16
CA LEU A 69 -6.37 -1.22 3.80
C LEU A 69 -6.33 -0.62 2.39
N TYR A 70 -5.22 0.04 2.02
CA TYR A 70 -5.00 0.52 0.65
C TYR A 70 -4.97 -0.64 -0.36
N ILE A 71 -4.24 -1.71 -0.09
CA ILE A 71 -4.17 -2.88 -0.99
C ILE A 71 -5.56 -3.48 -1.19
N VAL A 72 -6.35 -3.62 -0.12
CA VAL A 72 -7.71 -4.18 -0.19
C VAL A 72 -8.62 -3.29 -1.05
N ILE A 73 -8.62 -1.98 -0.81
CA ILE A 73 -9.44 -1.04 -1.59
C ILE A 73 -9.09 -1.09 -3.08
N PHE A 74 -7.80 -1.02 -3.42
CA PHE A 74 -7.38 -1.10 -4.82
C PHE A 74 -7.64 -2.47 -5.44
N GLY A 75 -7.54 -3.55 -4.65
CA GLY A 75 -7.92 -4.89 -5.08
C GLY A 75 -9.43 -5.02 -5.35
N MET A 76 -10.28 -4.30 -4.61
CA MET A 76 -11.72 -4.25 -4.90
C MET A 76 -12.02 -3.53 -6.22
N PHE A 77 -11.33 -2.41 -6.49
CA PHE A 77 -11.47 -1.68 -7.74
C PHE A 77 -11.07 -2.52 -8.97
N ASP A 78 -9.99 -3.30 -8.87
CA ASP A 78 -9.58 -4.23 -9.94
C ASP A 78 -10.67 -5.26 -10.25
N ARG A 79 -11.19 -5.93 -9.21
CA ARG A 79 -12.26 -6.93 -9.35
C ARG A 79 -13.51 -6.36 -10.00
N LEU A 80 -13.89 -5.13 -9.67
CA LEU A 80 -15.03 -4.43 -10.29
C LEU A 80 -14.79 -4.16 -11.78
N GLY A 81 -13.56 -3.79 -12.16
CA GLY A 81 -13.16 -3.65 -13.56
C GLY A 81 -13.32 -4.95 -14.34
N GLN A 82 -12.86 -6.07 -13.77
CA GLN A 82 -12.98 -7.40 -14.39
C GLN A 82 -14.44 -7.82 -14.61
N ILE A 83 -15.33 -7.53 -13.66
CA ILE A 83 -16.78 -7.82 -13.79
C ILE A 83 -17.40 -7.00 -14.94
N ARG A 84 -17.09 -5.70 -15.03
CA ARG A 84 -17.57 -4.84 -16.11
C ARG A 84 -17.14 -5.37 -17.48
N ASP A 85 -15.88 -5.76 -17.60
CA ASP A 85 -15.33 -6.24 -18.86
C ASP A 85 -15.94 -7.61 -19.24
N GLY A 86 -16.17 -8.48 -18.27
CA GLY A 86 -16.89 -9.75 -18.46
C GLY A 86 -18.34 -9.58 -18.92
N LEU A 87 -19.09 -8.63 -18.34
CA LEU A 87 -20.45 -8.29 -18.79
C LEU A 87 -20.46 -7.76 -20.24
N SER A 88 -19.46 -6.95 -20.61
CA SER A 88 -19.34 -6.42 -21.98
C SER A 88 -19.08 -7.51 -23.02
N GLN A 89 -18.28 -8.53 -22.69
CA GLN A 89 -18.05 -9.70 -23.55
C GLN A 89 -19.31 -10.54 -23.71
N GLN A 90 -20.06 -10.76 -22.62
CA GLN A 90 -21.31 -11.52 -22.68
C GLN A 90 -22.34 -10.85 -23.59
N GLN A 91 -22.46 -9.51 -23.56
CA GLN A 91 -23.31 -8.78 -24.49
C GLN A 91 -22.89 -8.94 -25.95
N ARG A 92 -21.58 -8.92 -26.25
CA ARG A 92 -21.08 -9.14 -27.62
C ARG A 92 -21.36 -10.57 -28.12
N GLY A 93 -21.26 -11.57 -27.24
CA GLY A 93 -21.61 -12.96 -27.56
C GLY A 93 -23.10 -13.15 -27.86
N TYR A 94 -23.98 -12.42 -27.17
CA TYR A 94 -25.43 -12.43 -27.46
C TYR A 94 -25.83 -11.65 -28.72
N ALA A 95 -25.02 -10.68 -29.14
CA ALA A 95 -25.29 -9.87 -30.34
C ALA A 95 -24.87 -10.56 -31.66
N GLN A 96 -24.15 -11.69 -31.58
CA GLN A 96 -23.84 -12.54 -32.73
C GLN A 96 -24.84 -13.71 -32.77
N PRO A 97 -25.85 -13.69 -33.67
CA PRO A 97 -26.72 -14.84 -33.84
C PRO A 97 -25.90 -16.04 -34.39
N PRO A 98 -26.19 -17.27 -33.95
CA PRO A 98 -25.55 -18.46 -34.51
C PRO A 98 -25.85 -18.53 -36.02
N LEU A 99 -24.80 -18.76 -36.82
CA LEU A 99 -24.88 -19.03 -38.26
C LEU A 99 -25.63 -20.35 -38.54
#